data_AF-A0A2E8U6J8-F1
#
_entry.id   AF-A0A2E8U6J8-F1
#
_cell.length_a   1.000
_cell.length_b   1.000
_cell.length_c   1.000
_cell.angle_alpha   90.00
_cell.angle_beta   90.00
_cell.angle_gamma   90.00
#
_symmetry.space_group_name_H-M   'P 1'
#
loop_
_entity.id
_entity.type
_entity.pdbx_description
1 polymer ?
#
loop_
_entity_poly.entity_id
_entity_poly.type
_entity_poly.pdbx_seq_one_letter_code
_entity_poly.pdbx_strand_id
1 'polypeptide(L)'
;MSDKPEVSEFDSVDPAPATEGGKISEWRSVICDEDERMFLRMRALFALRNEGGPEALDALAAAFASESALLKHEIAYVMGQMQDSYAVPCLIERLSDHDEDLMVRH
;
A
#
# COMPACT_ATOMS: atom_id res chain seq x y z
N MET A 1 -6.16 -4.66 29.67
CA MET A 1 -7.07 -3.96 28.74
C MET A 1 -6.73 -4.50 27.38
N SER A 2 -7.67 -5.16 26.69
CA SER A 2 -7.40 -5.72 25.36
C SER A 2 -7.29 -4.56 24.37
N ASP A 3 -6.06 -4.22 24.00
CA ASP A 3 -5.76 -3.37 22.84
C ASP A 3 -6.14 -4.17 21.59
N LYS A 4 -7.43 -4.14 21.24
CA LYS A 4 -7.87 -4.64 19.95
C LYS A 4 -7.56 -3.54 18.93
N PRO A 5 -6.80 -3.84 17.87
CA PRO A 5 -6.60 -2.87 16.80
C PRO A 5 -7.96 -2.47 16.22
N GLU A 6 -8.12 -1.17 15.96
CA GLU A 6 -9.34 -0.63 15.34
C GLU A 6 -9.47 -1.17 13.92
N VAL A 7 -10.70 -1.50 13.54
CA VAL A 7 -11.04 -1.95 12.19
C VAL A 7 -11.11 -0.70 11.30
N SER A 8 -10.36 -0.70 10.19
CA SER A 8 -10.34 0.41 9.24
C SER A 8 -11.66 0.54 8.46
N GLU A 9 -11.84 1.63 7.72
CA GLU A 9 -13.00 1.83 6.83
C GLU A 9 -13.11 0.74 5.74
N PHE A 10 -12.05 -0.03 5.54
CA PHE A 10 -11.96 -1.15 4.59
C PHE A 10 -12.20 -2.52 5.26
N ASP A 11 -12.82 -2.55 6.44
CA ASP A 11 -13.11 -3.77 7.22
C ASP A 11 -11.88 -4.66 7.46
N SER A 12 -10.71 -4.01 7.63
CA SER A 12 -9.43 -4.69 7.82
C SER A 12 -8.72 -4.23 9.09
N VAL A 13 -7.83 -5.08 9.59
CA VAL A 13 -7.02 -4.82 10.77
C VAL A 13 -5.64 -4.39 10.31
N ASP A 14 -5.38 -3.08 10.32
CA ASP A 14 -4.12 -2.55 9.84
C ASP A 14 -2.98 -2.81 10.85
N PRO A 15 -1.82 -3.33 10.41
CA PRO A 15 -0.67 -3.56 11.29
C PRO A 15 0.00 -2.26 11.78
N ALA A 16 -0.30 -1.12 11.14
CA ALA A 16 0.19 0.20 11.52
C ALA A 16 -0.92 1.26 11.29
N PRO A 17 -1.03 2.26 12.18
CA PRO A 17 -1.95 3.37 11.93
C PRO A 17 -1.46 4.21 10.76
N ALA A 18 -2.39 4.73 9.94
CA ALA A 18 -2.05 5.66 8.86
C ALA A 18 -1.25 6.88 9.38
N THR A 19 -0.46 7.49 8.49
CA THR A 19 0.14 8.80 8.77
C THR A 19 -0.97 9.84 8.91
N GLU A 20 -0.97 10.61 10.01
CA GLU A 20 -1.95 11.67 10.23
C GLU A 20 -1.53 12.94 9.49
N GLY A 21 -2.38 13.41 8.57
CA GLY A 21 -2.11 14.58 7.75
C GLY A 21 -0.95 14.41 6.76
N GLY A 22 -0.76 15.41 5.92
CA GLY A 22 0.25 15.41 4.85
C GLY A 22 -0.37 15.47 3.46
N LYS A 23 0.45 15.19 2.45
CA LYS A 23 0.04 15.16 1.03
C LYS A 23 0.50 13.87 0.37
N ILE A 24 -0.20 13.44 -0.67
CA ILE A 24 0.17 12.30 -1.52
C ILE A 24 1.65 12.34 -1.94
N SER A 25 2.18 13.52 -2.28
CA SER A 25 3.60 13.69 -2.65
C SER A 25 4.58 13.32 -1.53
N GLU A 26 4.22 13.61 -0.29
CA GLU A 26 5.06 13.33 0.88
C GLU A 26 5.01 11.84 1.21
N TRP A 27 3.82 11.25 1.23
CA TRP A 27 3.67 9.81 1.46
C TRP A 27 4.29 8.97 0.35
N ARG A 28 4.20 9.43 -0.92
CA ARG A 28 4.91 8.83 -2.05
C ARG A 28 6.42 8.79 -1.83
N SER A 29 6.99 9.90 -1.34
CA SER A 29 8.43 9.95 -1.04
C SER A 29 8.80 8.93 0.02
N VAL A 30 7.99 8.80 1.08
CA VAL A 30 8.23 7.86 2.19
C VAL A 30 8.11 6.41 1.74
N ILE A 31 7.03 6.05 1.06
CA ILE A 31 6.78 4.64 0.66
C ILE A 31 7.82 4.13 -0.36
N CYS A 32 8.36 5.02 -1.20
CA CYS A 32 9.37 4.70 -2.21
C CYS A 32 10.83 4.77 -1.69
N ASP A 33 11.05 5.20 -0.44
CA ASP A 33 12.41 5.29 0.13
C ASP A 33 12.84 3.93 0.72
N GLU A 34 13.86 3.31 0.11
CA GLU A 34 14.39 2.02 0.56
C GLU A 34 15.21 2.09 1.85
N ASP A 35 15.72 3.28 2.20
CA ASP A 35 16.44 3.49 3.45
C ASP A 35 15.49 3.82 4.62
N GLU A 36 14.21 4.09 4.32
CA GLU A 36 13.20 4.38 5.34
C GLU A 36 12.73 3.11 6.07
N ARG A 37 12.43 3.28 7.35
CA ARG A 37 11.91 2.23 8.23
C ARG A 37 10.60 1.69 7.67
N MET A 38 10.53 0.36 7.54
CA MET A 38 9.33 -0.33 7.04
C MET A 38 8.04 0.11 7.74
N PHE A 39 8.09 0.36 9.06
CA PHE A 39 6.94 0.90 9.80
C PHE A 39 6.42 2.22 9.20
N LEU A 40 7.29 3.18 8.89
CA LEU A 40 6.88 4.47 8.30
C LEU A 40 6.38 4.31 6.86
N ARG A 41 6.96 3.38 6.09
CA ARG A 41 6.47 2.99 4.77
C ARG A 41 5.05 2.42 4.83
N MET A 42 4.76 1.56 5.81
CA MET A 42 3.39 1.04 6.06
C MET A 42 2.41 2.16 6.44
N ARG A 43 2.81 3.12 7.27
CA ARG A 43 1.95 4.26 7.62
C ARG A 43 1.61 5.13 6.40
N ALA A 44 2.59 5.35 5.52
CA ALA A 44 2.39 6.06 4.26
C ALA A 44 1.47 5.28 3.30
N LEU A 45 1.61 3.95 3.24
CA LEU A 45 0.73 3.08 2.48
C LEU A 45 -0.73 3.21 2.92
N PHE A 46 -1.02 3.14 4.22
CA PHE A 46 -2.39 3.30 4.71
C PHE A 46 -2.92 4.73 4.56
N ALA A 47 -2.05 5.75 4.65
CA ALA A 47 -2.45 7.13 4.34
C ALA A 47 -2.85 7.29 2.86
N LEU A 48 -2.09 6.69 1.93
CA LEU A 48 -2.41 6.67 0.51
C LEU A 48 -3.71 5.91 0.22
N ARG A 49 -3.92 4.75 0.86
CA ARG A 49 -5.18 3.98 0.75
C ARG A 49 -6.38 4.83 1.17
N ASN A 50 -6.28 5.48 2.33
CA ASN A 50 -7.37 6.26 2.90
C ASN A 50 -7.64 7.56 2.12
N GLU A 51 -6.63 8.16 1.49
CA GLU A 51 -6.80 9.32 0.61
C GLU A 51 -7.52 8.94 -0.70
N GLY A 52 -7.10 7.83 -1.30
CA GLY A 52 -7.70 7.32 -2.53
C GLY A 52 -7.48 8.20 -3.77
N GLY A 53 -8.12 7.78 -4.87
CA GLY A 53 -8.04 8.45 -6.15
C GLY A 53 -6.79 8.11 -6.99
N PRO A 54 -6.74 8.57 -8.26
CA PRO A 54 -5.70 8.20 -9.21
C PRO A 54 -4.29 8.57 -8.73
N GLU A 55 -4.10 9.74 -8.12
CA GLU A 55 -2.79 10.18 -7.65
C GLU A 55 -2.24 9.32 -6.51
N ALA A 56 -3.12 8.85 -5.61
CA ALA A 56 -2.72 7.95 -4.53
C ALA A 56 -2.41 6.55 -5.06
N LEU A 57 -3.19 6.07 -6.04
CA LEU A 57 -2.92 4.81 -6.74
C LEU A 57 -1.61 4.85 -7.53
N ASP A 58 -1.29 5.96 -8.20
CA ASP A 58 -0.01 6.16 -8.88
C ASP A 58 1.17 6.13 -7.89
N ALA A 59 1.00 6.72 -6.71
CA ALA A 59 2.01 6.68 -5.66
C ALA A 59 2.21 5.27 -5.10
N LEU A 60 1.13 4.51 -4.86
CA LEU A 60 1.18 3.11 -4.47
C LEU A 60 1.83 2.25 -5.57
N ALA A 61 1.47 2.48 -6.83
CA ALA A 61 2.02 1.74 -7.97
C ALA A 61 3.54 1.95 -8.12
N ALA A 62 4.01 3.18 -7.90
CA ALA A 62 5.44 3.49 -7.95
C ALA A 62 6.26 2.69 -6.92
N ALA A 63 5.66 2.34 -5.77
CA ALA A 63 6.33 1.59 -4.72
C ALA A 63 6.45 0.07 -5.00
N PHE A 64 5.87 -0.44 -6.09
CA PHE A 64 6.16 -1.82 -6.56
C PHE A 64 7.61 -2.01 -7.01
N ALA A 65 8.37 -0.93 -7.20
CA ALA A 65 9.82 -1.00 -7.42
C ALA A 65 10.61 -1.39 -6.15
N SER A 66 9.97 -1.61 -5.01
CA SER A 66 10.64 -1.99 -3.77
C SER A 66 11.19 -3.42 -3.81
N GLU A 67 12.34 -3.61 -3.16
CA GLU A 67 12.93 -4.94 -2.93
C GLU A 67 12.16 -5.74 -1.86
N SER A 68 11.26 -5.10 -1.11
CA SER A 68 10.49 -5.74 -0.05
C SER A 68 9.24 -6.44 -0.59
N ALA A 69 9.28 -7.77 -0.70
CA ALA A 69 8.11 -8.59 -1.04
C ALA A 69 6.92 -8.33 -0.10
N LEU A 70 7.17 -8.07 1.20
CA LEU A 70 6.15 -7.71 2.18
C LEU A 70 5.43 -6.41 1.82
N LEU A 71 6.19 -5.37 1.45
CA LEU A 71 5.59 -4.09 1.06
C LEU A 71 4.81 -4.24 -0.24
N LYS A 72 5.37 -4.93 -1.23
CA LYS A 72 4.68 -5.19 -2.51
C LYS A 72 3.37 -5.95 -2.31
N HIS A 73 3.37 -6.96 -1.44
CA HIS A 73 2.16 -7.68 -1.04
C HIS A 73 1.11 -6.74 -0.45
N GLU A 74 1.51 -5.90 0.50
CA GLU A 74 0.60 -4.97 1.16
C GLU A 74 0.04 -3.93 0.17
N ILE A 75 0.85 -3.45 -0.78
CA ILE A 75 0.41 -2.54 -1.84
C ILE A 75 -0.68 -3.20 -2.69
N ALA A 76 -0.44 -4.42 -3.17
CA ALA A 76 -1.44 -5.16 -3.96
C ALA A 76 -2.72 -5.39 -3.16
N TYR A 77 -2.58 -5.74 -1.89
CA TYR A 77 -3.69 -5.94 -0.97
C TYR A 77 -4.55 -4.68 -0.82
N VAL A 78 -3.94 -3.53 -0.48
CA VAL A 78 -4.70 -2.28 -0.30
C VAL A 78 -5.28 -1.74 -1.59
N MET A 79 -4.59 -1.88 -2.73
CA MET A 79 -5.16 -1.55 -4.03
C MET A 79 -6.42 -2.38 -4.33
N GLY A 80 -6.43 -3.66 -3.94
CA GLY A 80 -7.61 -4.52 -4.01
C GLY A 80 -8.74 -4.06 -3.08
N GLN A 81 -8.41 -3.65 -1.86
CA GLN A 81 -9.37 -3.09 -0.89
C GLN A 81 -10.02 -1.79 -1.39
N MET A 82 -9.27 -0.95 -2.09
CA MET A 82 -9.77 0.32 -2.64
C MET A 82 -10.85 0.11 -3.70
N GLN A 83 -10.90 -1.06 -4.36
CA GLN A 83 -11.88 -1.41 -5.39
C GLN A 83 -12.01 -0.38 -6.54
N ASP A 84 -10.94 0.38 -6.79
CA ASP A 84 -10.90 1.38 -7.84
C ASP A 84 -10.49 0.72 -9.18
N SER A 85 -11.29 0.94 -10.22
CA SER A 85 -11.00 0.48 -11.58
C SER A 85 -9.66 0.96 -12.14
N TYR A 86 -9.14 2.08 -11.64
CA TYR A 86 -7.83 2.63 -12.02
C TYR A 86 -6.67 1.71 -11.58
N ALA A 87 -6.83 0.96 -10.48
CA ALA A 87 -5.83 0.02 -9.98
C ALA A 87 -5.76 -1.29 -10.79
N VAL A 88 -6.85 -1.64 -11.50
CA VAL A 88 -7.01 -2.95 -12.16
C VAL A 88 -5.89 -3.28 -13.14
N PRO A 89 -5.46 -2.38 -14.06
CA PRO A 89 -4.36 -2.68 -14.96
C PRO A 89 -3.05 -3.02 -14.22
N CYS A 90 -2.75 -2.29 -13.14
CA CYS A 90 -1.55 -2.51 -12.33
C CYS A 90 -1.61 -3.86 -11.60
N LEU A 91 -2.76 -4.20 -11.00
CA LEU A 91 -2.97 -5.48 -10.34
C LEU A 91 -2.84 -6.66 -11.31
N ILE A 92 -3.38 -6.54 -12.53
CA ILE A 92 -3.25 -7.57 -13.57
C ILE A 92 -1.78 -7.75 -13.97
N GLU A 93 -1.04 -6.65 -14.14
CA GLU A 93 0.39 -6.69 -14.45
C GLU A 93 1.18 -7.45 -13.39
N ARG A 94 0.97 -7.12 -12.11
CA ARG A 94 1.65 -7.79 -10.97
C ARG A 94 1.29 -9.26 -10.86
N LEU A 95 0.02 -9.62 -11.03
CA LEU A 95 -0.44 -11.02 -11.00
C LEU A 95 0.20 -11.87 -12.12
N SER A 96 0.38 -11.25 -13.29
CA SER A 96 0.91 -11.90 -14.50
C SER A 96 2.44 -12.04 -14.51
N ASP A 97 3.15 -11.38 -13.59
CA ASP A 97 4.60 -11.46 -13.49
C ASP A 97 5.01 -12.81 -12.87
N HIS A 98 5.68 -13.66 -13.65
CA HIS A 98 6.09 -14.98 -13.19
C HIS A 98 7.38 -14.98 -12.36
N ASP A 99 8.16 -13.90 -12.43
CA ASP A 99 9.41 -13.75 -11.68
C ASP A 99 9.18 -13.06 -10.32
N GLU A 100 7.98 -12.52 -10.10
CA GLU A 100 7.58 -11.90 -8.84
C GLU A 100 7.25 -12.94 -7.75
N ASP A 101 7.47 -12.55 -6.48
CA ASP A 101 7.20 -13.40 -5.32
C ASP A 101 5.73 -13.83 -5.26
N LEU A 102 5.49 -15.12 -4.95
CA LEU A 102 4.14 -15.69 -4.84
C LEU A 102 3.24 -14.93 -3.86
N MET A 103 3.81 -14.36 -2.80
CA MET A 103 3.08 -13.57 -1.82
C MET A 103 2.49 -12.29 -2.43
N VAL A 104 3.16 -11.69 -3.42
CA VAL A 104 2.72 -10.45 -4.06
C VAL A 104 1.57 -10.71 -5.05
N ARG A 105 1.50 -11.92 -5.62
CA ARG A 105 0.59 -12.32 -6.69
C ARG A 105 -0.74 -12.94 -6.20
N HIS A 106 -1.18 -12.61 -4.99
CA HIS A 106 -2.31 -13.27 -4.33
C HIS A 106 -3.68 -12.66 -4.67
#